data_AF-A0A6M7V1K0-F1
#
_entry.id   AF-A0A6M7V1K0-F1
#
_cell.length_a   1.000
_cell.length_b   1.000
_cell.length_c   1.000
_cell.angle_alpha   90.00
_cell.angle_beta   90.00
_cell.angle_gamma   90.00
#
_symmetry.space_group_name_H-M   'P 1'
#
loop_
_entity.id
_entity.type
_entity.pdbx_description
1 polymer ?
#
loop_
_entity_poly.entity_id
_entity_poly.type
_entity_poly.pdbx_seq_one_letter_code
_entity_poly.pdbx_strand_id
1 'polypeptide(L)'
;MTAVGKQIDPLARALAPVVREMLMAEVERVAASLPVPKPRDASTKADRDIMAACLEVAEAADRLAQAKYGIGEIVARTKLERAGAHLGRVMKKHGRMP
;
A
#
# COMPACT_ATOMS: atom_id res chain seq x y z
N MET A 1 6.09 -44.35 -19.59
CA MET A 1 5.11 -43.76 -18.65
C MET A 1 4.91 -44.77 -17.52
N THR A 2 5.38 -44.46 -16.32
CA THR A 2 5.43 -45.38 -15.18
C THR A 2 4.02 -45.69 -14.68
N ALA A 3 3.64 -46.97 -14.74
CA ALA A 3 2.37 -47.48 -14.24
C ALA A 3 2.40 -47.52 -12.70
N VAL A 4 2.02 -46.41 -12.06
CA VAL A 4 1.84 -46.36 -10.60
C VAL A 4 0.42 -46.83 -10.29
N GLY A 5 0.26 -48.11 -9.96
CA GLY A 5 -0.98 -48.60 -9.38
C GLY A 5 -1.09 -50.11 -9.34
N LYS A 6 -0.98 -50.68 -8.13
CA LYS A 6 -2.03 -51.56 -7.54
C LYS A 6 -1.65 -52.33 -6.25
N GLN A 7 -0.57 -52.03 -5.56
CA GLN A 7 -0.39 -52.47 -4.18
C GLN A 7 0.03 -51.29 -3.31
N ILE A 8 -0.96 -50.57 -2.81
CA ILE A 8 -0.73 -49.62 -1.71
C ILE A 8 -0.62 -50.48 -0.45
N ASP A 9 0.53 -50.40 0.22
CA ASP A 9 0.76 -51.06 1.49
C ASP A 9 -0.41 -50.73 2.46
N PRO A 10 -1.11 -51.74 3.01
CA PRO A 10 -2.19 -51.52 3.98
C PRO A 10 -1.78 -50.64 5.16
N LEU A 11 -0.52 -50.73 5.58
CA LEU A 11 0.08 -49.89 6.62
C LEU A 11 0.19 -48.43 6.14
N ALA A 12 0.62 -48.19 4.90
CA ALA A 12 0.67 -46.85 4.34
C ALA A 12 -0.72 -46.22 4.23
N ARG A 13 -1.76 -47.01 3.93
CA ARG A 13 -3.15 -46.53 3.90
C ARG A 13 -3.67 -46.17 5.30
N ALA A 14 -3.28 -46.92 6.33
CA ALA A 14 -3.64 -46.64 7.71
C ALA A 14 -2.88 -45.42 8.29
N LEU A 15 -1.63 -45.21 7.88
CA LEU A 15 -0.78 -44.11 8.36
C LEU A 15 -1.03 -42.79 7.62
N ALA A 16 -1.54 -42.83 6.39
CA ALA A 16 -1.82 -41.64 5.58
C ALA A 16 -2.60 -40.52 6.29
N PRO A 17 -3.72 -40.76 7.01
CA PRO A 17 -4.43 -39.69 7.70
C PRO A 17 -3.60 -39.06 8.82
N VAL A 18 -2.88 -39.87 9.61
CA VAL A 18 -2.06 -39.39 10.73
C VAL A 18 -0.88 -38.54 10.23
N VAL A 19 -0.20 -39.02 9.18
CA VAL A 19 0.91 -38.27 8.57
C VAL A 19 0.42 -36.97 7.94
N ARG A 20 -0.78 -36.96 7.34
CA ARG A 20 -1.38 -35.74 6.80
C ARG A 20 -1.64 -34.71 7.89
N GLU A 21 -2.19 -35.10 9.03
CA GLU A 21 -2.43 -34.19 10.16
C GLU A 21 -1.12 -33.62 10.71
N MET A 22 -0.11 -34.47 10.91
CA MET A 22 1.21 -34.03 11.36
C MET A 22 1.88 -33.08 10.36
N LEU A 23 1.76 -33.37 9.07
CA LEU A 23 2.30 -32.53 8.01
C LEU A 23 1.61 -31.16 7.97
N MET A 24 0.29 -31.12 8.09
CA MET A 24 -0.45 -29.85 8.12
C MET A 24 -0.07 -29.01 9.34
N ALA A 25 0.04 -29.63 10.51
CA ALA A 25 0.47 -28.94 11.74
C ALA A 25 1.91 -28.40 11.66
N GLU A 26 2.79 -29.07 10.91
CA GLU A 26 4.14 -28.61 10.69
C GLU A 26 4.20 -27.48 9.64
N VAL A 27 3.42 -27.61 8.55
CA VAL A 27 3.29 -26.56 7.53
C VAL A 27 2.75 -25.26 8.16
N GLU A 28 1.77 -25.34 9.03
CA GLU A 28 1.22 -24.19 9.75
C GLU A 28 2.26 -23.56 10.69
N ARG A 29 3.03 -24.38 11.43
CA ARG A 29 4.13 -23.89 12.28
C ARG A 29 5.22 -23.19 11.48
N VAL A 30 5.65 -23.80 10.36
CA VAL A 30 6.64 -23.20 9.46
C VAL A 30 6.07 -21.91 8.88
N ALA A 31 4.84 -21.91 8.38
CA ALA A 31 4.20 -20.71 7.83
C ALA A 31 4.09 -19.57 8.85
N ALA A 32 3.77 -19.87 10.11
CA ALA A 32 3.72 -18.88 11.19
C ALA A 32 5.12 -18.36 11.59
N SER A 33 6.16 -19.17 11.39
CA SER A 33 7.57 -18.77 11.63
C SER A 33 8.17 -17.96 10.49
N LEU A 34 7.57 -18.01 9.29
CA LEU A 34 8.05 -17.24 8.16
C LEU A 34 7.75 -15.77 8.40
N PRO A 35 8.74 -14.87 8.23
CA PRO A 35 8.50 -13.44 8.35
C PRO A 35 7.47 -13.03 7.30
N VAL A 36 6.32 -12.49 7.75
CA VAL A 36 5.34 -11.89 6.86
C VAL A 36 6.06 -10.80 6.07
N PRO A 37 6.09 -10.86 4.73
CA PRO A 37 6.72 -9.81 3.95
C PRO A 37 6.00 -8.51 4.26
N LYS A 38 6.73 -7.59 4.92
CA LYS A 38 6.24 -6.24 5.18
C LYS A 38 5.74 -5.68 3.84
N PRO A 39 4.52 -5.13 3.77
CA PRO A 39 4.03 -4.53 2.54
C PRO A 39 5.10 -3.58 2.03
N ARG A 40 5.63 -3.87 0.84
CA ARG A 40 6.51 -2.91 0.16
C ARG A 40 5.65 -1.68 -0.03
N ASP A 41 6.01 -0.57 0.61
CA ASP A 41 5.43 0.73 0.30
C ASP A 41 5.61 0.95 -1.20
N ALA A 42 4.55 0.67 -1.97
CA ALA A 42 4.55 0.81 -3.43
C ALA A 42 4.67 2.29 -3.83
N SER A 43 4.48 3.19 -2.86
CA SER A 43 4.60 4.63 -3.02
C SER A 43 6.06 5.06 -2.98
N THR A 44 6.54 5.55 -4.12
CA THR A 44 7.85 6.18 -4.22
C THR A 44 7.89 7.44 -3.37
N LYS A 45 9.09 7.90 -2.97
CA LYS A 45 9.24 9.20 -2.29
C LYS A 45 8.60 10.34 -3.09
N ALA A 46 8.70 10.28 -4.42
CA ALA A 46 8.09 11.25 -5.32
C ALA A 46 6.57 11.30 -5.15
N ASP A 47 5.90 10.14 -5.11
CA ASP A 47 4.44 10.08 -4.95
C ASP A 47 4.00 10.63 -3.59
N ARG A 48 4.75 10.34 -2.52
CA ARG A 48 4.44 10.88 -1.18
C ARG A 48 4.58 12.39 -1.13
N ASP A 49 5.67 12.93 -1.66
CA ASP A 49 5.93 14.37 -1.70
C ASP A 49 4.85 15.10 -2.52
N ILE A 50 4.45 14.52 -3.66
CA ILE A 50 3.39 15.09 -4.52
C ILE A 50 2.04 15.03 -3.81
N MET A 51 1.68 13.89 -3.20
CA MET A 51 0.43 13.74 -2.47
C MET A 51 0.33 14.71 -1.29
N ALA A 52 1.44 14.93 -0.57
CA ALA A 52 1.49 15.93 0.51
C ALA A 52 1.23 17.34 -0.02
N ALA A 53 1.86 17.73 -1.14
CA ALA A 53 1.62 19.04 -1.76
C ALA A 53 0.19 19.18 -2.31
N CYS A 54 -0.41 18.12 -2.84
CA CYS A 54 -1.83 18.12 -3.23
C CYS A 54 -2.76 18.34 -2.03
N LEU A 55 -2.44 17.74 -0.87
CA LEU A 55 -3.21 17.93 0.35
C LEU A 55 -3.17 19.38 0.83
N GLU A 56 -2.00 20.03 0.78
CA GLU A 56 -1.85 21.46 1.10
C GLU A 56 -2.74 22.35 0.21
N VAL A 57 -2.83 22.03 -1.09
CA VAL A 57 -3.70 22.75 -2.02
C VAL A 57 -5.17 22.54 -1.67
N ALA A 58 -5.58 21.30 -1.35
CA ALA A 58 -6.94 21.00 -0.94
C ALA A 58 -7.35 21.76 0.33
N GLU A 59 -6.50 21.76 1.36
CA GLU A 59 -6.76 22.53 2.58
C GLU A 59 -6.88 24.03 2.32
N ALA A 60 -6.02 24.58 1.46
CA ALA A 60 -6.08 26.00 1.11
C ALA A 60 -7.35 26.34 0.32
N ALA A 61 -7.81 25.43 -0.54
CA ALA A 61 -9.05 25.58 -1.29
C ALA A 61 -10.27 25.54 -0.36
N ASP A 62 -10.31 24.62 0.60
CA ASP A 62 -11.38 24.53 1.59
C ASP A 62 -11.43 25.79 2.46
N ARG A 63 -10.28 26.30 2.91
CA ARG A 63 -10.20 27.56 3.67
C ARG A 63 -10.68 28.75 2.84
N LEU A 64 -10.38 28.79 1.55
CA LEU A 64 -10.90 29.83 0.66
C LEU A 64 -12.41 29.71 0.47
N ALA A 65 -12.93 28.50 0.32
CA ALA A 65 -14.36 28.25 0.21
C ALA A 65 -15.12 28.66 1.48
N GLN A 66 -14.54 28.46 2.66
CA GLN A 66 -15.09 28.91 3.95
C GLN A 66 -15.03 30.43 4.13
N ALA A 67 -13.97 31.07 3.63
CA ALA A 67 -13.76 32.51 3.75
C ALA A 67 -14.49 33.35 2.69
N LYS A 68 -15.27 32.70 1.80
CA LYS A 68 -15.91 33.33 0.64
C LYS A 68 -16.81 34.48 1.08
N TYR A 69 -16.62 35.67 0.49
CA TYR A 69 -17.33 36.91 0.80
C TYR A 69 -16.99 37.56 2.16
N GLY A 70 -15.89 37.15 2.82
CA GLY A 70 -15.43 37.71 4.09
C GLY A 70 -14.10 38.47 3.99
N ILE A 71 -13.76 39.20 5.06
CA ILE A 71 -12.48 39.97 5.18
C ILE A 71 -11.24 39.07 5.03
N GLY A 72 -11.37 37.76 5.31
CA GLY A 72 -10.29 36.77 5.20
C GLY A 72 -10.05 36.22 3.79
N GLU A 73 -10.86 36.56 2.79
CA GLU A 73 -10.81 35.96 1.45
C GLU A 73 -9.47 36.21 0.76
N ILE A 74 -8.95 37.45 0.80
CA ILE A 74 -7.68 37.80 0.15
C ILE A 74 -6.53 36.95 0.70
N VAL A 75 -6.47 36.80 2.03
CA VAL A 75 -5.43 35.99 2.68
C VAL A 75 -5.57 34.52 2.31
N ALA A 76 -6.81 33.99 2.29
CA ALA A 76 -7.07 32.61 1.90
C ALA A 76 -6.70 32.35 0.42
N ARG A 77 -6.99 33.31 -0.48
CA ARG A 77 -6.61 33.26 -1.89
C ARG A 77 -5.10 33.25 -2.07
N THR A 78 -4.38 34.16 -1.40
CA THR A 78 -2.91 34.17 -1.45
C THR A 78 -2.31 32.87 -0.92
N LYS A 79 -2.91 32.26 0.12
CA LYS A 79 -2.47 30.95 0.62
C LYS A 79 -2.67 29.84 -0.43
N LEU A 80 -3.79 29.84 -1.13
CA LEU A 80 -4.05 28.89 -2.23
C LEU A 80 -3.05 29.06 -3.37
N GLU A 81 -2.78 30.30 -3.80
CA GLU A 81 -1.77 30.60 -4.83
C GLU A 81 -0.38 30.08 -4.43
N ARG A 82 0.01 30.26 -3.15
CA ARG A 82 1.29 29.75 -2.63
C ARG A 82 1.35 28.23 -2.58
N ALA A 83 0.27 27.57 -2.18
CA ALA A 83 0.17 26.11 -2.17
C ALA A 83 0.27 25.55 -3.60
N GLY A 84 -0.42 26.18 -4.56
CA GLY A 84 -0.31 25.81 -5.98
C GLY A 84 1.11 25.97 -6.54
N ALA A 85 1.80 27.07 -6.20
CA ALA A 85 3.20 27.27 -6.56
C ALA A 85 4.13 26.22 -5.90
N HIS A 86 3.83 25.80 -4.67
CA HIS A 86 4.58 24.73 -4.00
C HIS A 86 4.41 23.39 -4.71
N LEU A 87 3.18 22.99 -5.03
CA LEU A 87 2.89 21.80 -5.81
C LEU A 87 3.64 21.82 -7.15
N GLY A 88 3.61 22.93 -7.88
CA GLY A 88 4.36 23.08 -9.12
C GLY A 88 5.87 22.86 -8.95
N ARG A 89 6.48 23.38 -7.86
CA ARG A 89 7.90 23.13 -7.56
C ARG A 89 8.18 21.67 -7.26
N VAL A 90 7.32 21.00 -6.48
CA VAL A 90 7.47 19.57 -6.14
C VAL A 90 7.34 18.70 -7.40
N MET A 91 6.35 18.99 -8.25
CA MET A 91 6.15 18.27 -9.51
C MET A 91 7.33 18.44 -10.46
N LYS A 92 7.88 19.65 -10.59
CA LYS A 92 9.09 19.91 -11.39
C LYS A 92 10.32 19.19 -10.85
N LYS A 93 10.53 19.22 -9.53
CA LYS A 93 11.62 18.51 -8.85
C LYS A 93 11.62 17.01 -9.19
N HIS A 94 10.44 16.40 -9.29
CA HIS A 94 10.27 14.98 -9.61
C HIS A 94 10.05 14.71 -11.11
N GLY A 95 10.22 15.70 -11.99
CA GLY A 95 10.10 15.53 -13.44
C GLY A 95 8.68 15.23 -13.95
N ARG A 96 7.64 15.57 -13.17
CA ARG A 96 6.22 15.35 -13.50
C ARG A 96 5.55 16.56 -14.15
N MET A 97 6.28 17.66 -14.30
CA MET A 97 5.84 18.88 -14.97
C MET A 97 7.06 19.49 -15.69
N PRO A 98 6.96 19.84 -16.98
CA PRO A 98 8.04 20.51 -17.72
C PRO A 98 8.31 21.94 -17.22
#